data_AF-A0A3A8PVU2-F1
#
_entry.id   AF-A0A3A8PVU2-F1
#
_cell.length_a   1.000
_cell.length_b   1.000
_cell.length_c   1.000
_cell.angle_alpha   90.00
_cell.angle_beta   90.00
_cell.angle_gamma   90.00
#
_symmetry.space_group_name_H-M   'P 1'
#
loop_
_entity.id
_entity.type
_entity.pdbx_description
1 polymer ?
#
loop_
_entity_poly.entity_id
_entity_poly.type
_entity_poly.pdbx_seq_one_letter_code
_entity_poly.pdbx_strand_id
1 'polypeptide(L)'
;MLSLSTRVLLTVALLACAGAAVVFRRRQNAQGSRGGRISGPKMAWLLYAVFLWFLVCPLVALDAAVPMEARIVLGAFAVSMWLRGAAELYMLYVSRNWRPPYGVGHDLGCIALVGAGLVYTGEKWAGVLDGRDVWALALVGLVLVTLGVEVAYAALFHQAVEGRTTGEDGVWFADAEQARFRSINRLTLALNVPLYGALAAWLVLGMR
;
A
#
# COMPACT_ATOMS: atom_id res chain seq x y z
N MET A 1 0.04 -22.22 -4.48
CA MET A 1 -1.22 -21.81 -5.16
C MET A 1 -0.96 -20.94 -6.38
N LEU A 2 -0.01 -20.00 -6.29
CA LEU A 2 0.42 -19.20 -7.45
C LEU A 2 1.16 -20.04 -8.49
N SER A 3 1.13 -19.61 -9.74
CA SER A 3 2.01 -20.15 -10.80
C SER A 3 3.49 -19.90 -10.48
N LEU A 4 4.39 -20.72 -11.03
CA LEU A 4 5.83 -20.54 -10.85
C LEU A 4 6.29 -19.16 -11.31
N SER A 5 5.79 -18.70 -12.46
CA SER A 5 6.11 -17.40 -13.04
C SER A 5 5.78 -16.26 -12.08
N THR A 6 4.58 -16.27 -11.48
CA THR A 6 4.18 -15.25 -10.51
C THR A 6 5.04 -15.30 -9.25
N ARG A 7 5.38 -16.49 -8.73
CA ARG A 7 6.27 -16.63 -7.56
C ARG A 7 7.64 -16.00 -7.83
N VAL A 8 8.22 -16.26 -9.00
CA VAL A 8 9.50 -15.68 -9.42
C VAL A 8 9.39 -14.16 -9.53
N LEU A 9 8.35 -13.66 -10.22
CA LEU A 9 8.14 -12.22 -10.37
C LEU A 9 7.96 -11.50 -9.03
N LEU A 10 7.19 -12.07 -8.09
CA LEU A 10 7.03 -11.51 -6.76
C LEU A 10 8.34 -11.46 -5.97
N THR A 11 9.19 -12.48 -6.12
CA THR A 11 10.51 -12.51 -5.47
C THR A 11 11.42 -11.42 -6.03
N VAL A 12 11.48 -11.30 -7.37
CA VAL A 12 12.26 -10.25 -8.04
C VAL A 12 11.73 -8.85 -7.66
N ALA A 13 10.41 -8.69 -7.67
CA ALA A 13 9.74 -7.45 -7.28
C ALA A 13 10.08 -7.04 -5.83
N LEU A 14 10.07 -7.99 -4.89
CA LEU A 14 10.43 -7.74 -3.50
C LEU A 14 11.87 -7.24 -3.37
N LEU A 15 12.81 -7.93 -4.02
CA LEU A 15 14.24 -7.56 -4.00
C LEU A 15 14.45 -6.18 -4.63
N ALA A 16 13.80 -5.91 -5.76
CA ALA A 16 13.85 -4.61 -6.43
C ALA A 16 13.29 -3.49 -5.54
N CYS A 17 12.12 -3.70 -4.92
CA CYS A 17 11.53 -2.75 -3.99
C CYS A 17 12.40 -2.50 -2.76
N ALA A 18 12.98 -3.55 -2.17
CA ALA A 18 13.89 -3.41 -1.03
C ALA A 18 15.14 -2.58 -1.40
N GLY A 19 15.74 -2.85 -2.56
CA GLY A 19 16.87 -2.08 -3.08
C GLY A 19 16.49 -0.62 -3.33
N ALA A 20 15.37 -0.37 -4.00
CA ALA A 20 14.84 0.96 -4.26
C ALA A 20 14.56 1.75 -2.96
N ALA A 21 13.97 1.11 -1.94
CA ALA A 21 13.70 1.70 -0.65
C ALA A 21 14.97 2.17 0.07
N VAL A 22 16.04 1.37 0.03
CA VAL A 22 17.35 1.75 0.61
C VAL A 22 17.94 2.96 -0.11
N VAL A 23 17.96 2.94 -1.45
CA VAL A 23 18.48 4.03 -2.27
C VAL A 23 17.66 5.31 -2.05
N PHE A 24 16.34 5.20 -2.06
CA PHE A 24 15.41 6.31 -1.86
C PHE A 24 15.62 6.95 -0.49
N ARG A 25 15.60 6.17 0.60
CA ARG A 25 15.79 6.71 1.96
C ARG A 25 17.13 7.43 2.11
N ARG A 26 18.21 6.87 1.54
CA ARG A 26 19.54 7.50 1.57
C ARG A 26 19.52 8.85 0.86
N ARG A 27 18.97 8.92 -0.36
CA ARG A 27 18.89 10.16 -1.13
C ARG A 27 17.99 11.20 -0.45
N GLN A 28 16.78 10.79 -0.04
CA GLN A 28 15.80 11.65 0.60
C GLN A 28 16.36 12.31 1.86
N ASN A 29 17.09 11.55 2.70
CA ASN A 29 17.61 12.07 3.96
C ASN A 29 18.96 12.78 3.83
N ALA A 30 19.78 12.48 2.83
CA ALA A 30 21.08 13.13 2.62
C ALA A 30 20.95 14.50 1.93
N GLN A 31 20.04 14.64 0.98
CA GLN A 31 19.98 15.80 0.09
C GLN A 31 18.93 16.84 0.52
N GLY A 32 18.25 16.64 1.65
CA GLY A 32 17.14 17.52 2.06
C GLY A 32 16.08 17.61 0.96
N SER A 33 15.82 16.50 0.27
CA SER A 33 14.95 16.47 -0.90
C SER A 33 13.53 16.94 -0.55
N ARG A 34 12.82 17.43 -1.56
CA ARG A 34 11.45 17.92 -1.46
C ARG A 34 10.56 16.90 -0.72
N GLY A 35 9.67 17.39 0.13
CA GLY A 35 8.87 16.55 1.03
C GLY A 35 9.48 16.33 2.42
N GLY A 36 10.75 16.68 2.64
CA GLY A 36 11.42 16.55 3.93
C GLY A 36 12.00 15.15 4.20
N ARG A 37 12.59 14.95 5.38
CA ARG A 37 13.21 13.67 5.75
C ARG A 37 12.15 12.61 6.07
N ILE A 38 12.45 11.35 5.71
CA ILE A 38 11.58 10.20 6.00
C ILE A 38 12.12 9.36 7.15
N SER A 39 11.24 9.03 8.11
CA SER A 39 11.54 8.11 9.21
C SER A 39 11.65 6.66 8.73
N GLY A 40 12.32 5.82 9.53
CA GLY A 40 12.38 4.37 9.28
C GLY A 40 10.99 3.70 9.19
N PRO A 41 10.08 3.91 10.16
CA PRO A 41 8.73 3.35 10.11
C PRO A 41 7.94 3.77 8.87
N LYS A 42 8.03 5.04 8.44
CA LYS A 42 7.34 5.50 7.23
C LYS A 42 7.94 4.94 5.95
N MET A 43 9.26 4.76 5.91
CA MET A 43 9.90 4.09 4.78
C MET A 43 9.47 2.62 4.69
N ALA A 44 9.40 1.91 5.82
CA ALA A 44 8.90 0.54 5.85
C ALA A 44 7.43 0.48 5.38
N TRP A 45 6.59 1.42 5.84
CA TRP A 45 5.22 1.51 5.35
C TRP A 45 5.14 1.76 3.85
N LEU A 46 5.90 2.73 3.32
CA LEU A 46 5.93 3.04 1.90
C LEU A 46 6.38 1.83 1.06
N LEU A 47 7.42 1.12 1.52
CA LEU A 47 7.88 -0.13 0.90
C LEU A 47 6.75 -1.16 0.88
N TYR A 48 6.09 -1.36 2.02
CA TYR A 48 4.97 -2.30 2.15
C TYR A 48 3.83 -1.95 1.18
N ALA A 49 3.37 -0.69 1.17
CA ALA A 49 2.28 -0.23 0.34
C ALA A 49 2.61 -0.34 -1.16
N VAL A 50 3.81 0.07 -1.57
CA VAL A 50 4.27 -0.08 -2.96
C VAL A 50 4.30 -1.55 -3.35
N PHE A 51 4.90 -2.41 -2.52
CA PHE A 51 5.01 -3.82 -2.84
C PHE A 51 3.64 -4.50 -2.88
N LEU A 52 2.79 -4.32 -1.87
CA LEU A 52 1.47 -4.95 -1.82
C LEU A 52 0.55 -4.41 -2.92
N TRP A 53 0.34 -3.10 -2.97
CA TRP A 53 -0.71 -2.50 -3.78
C TRP A 53 -0.35 -2.40 -5.26
N PHE A 54 0.89 -2.04 -5.58
CA PHE A 54 1.31 -1.82 -6.97
C PHE A 54 1.92 -3.04 -7.63
N LEU A 55 2.34 -4.06 -6.86
CA LEU A 55 3.01 -5.25 -7.40
C LEU A 55 2.28 -6.55 -7.04
N VAL A 56 2.05 -6.86 -5.75
CA VAL A 56 1.38 -8.11 -5.35
C VAL A 56 -0.03 -8.16 -5.92
N CYS A 57 -0.87 -7.16 -5.68
CA CYS A 57 -2.26 -7.15 -6.17
C CYS A 57 -2.38 -7.35 -7.69
N PRO A 58 -1.69 -6.59 -8.55
CA PRO A 58 -1.80 -6.80 -10.00
C PRO A 58 -1.19 -8.13 -10.45
N LEU A 59 -0.06 -8.57 -9.89
CA LEU A 59 0.54 -9.86 -10.27
C LEU A 59 -0.38 -11.04 -9.91
N VAL A 60 -1.03 -10.98 -8.75
CA VAL A 60 -2.01 -11.99 -8.32
C VAL A 60 -3.27 -11.94 -9.18
N ALA A 61 -3.75 -10.74 -9.54
CA ALA A 61 -4.90 -10.58 -10.44
C ALA A 61 -4.66 -11.15 -11.85
N LEU A 62 -3.41 -11.12 -12.33
CA LEU A 62 -3.01 -11.66 -13.62
C LEU A 62 -2.74 -13.16 -13.61
N ASP A 63 -2.61 -13.78 -12.44
CA ASP A 63 -2.32 -15.21 -12.32
C ASP A 63 -3.59 -16.05 -12.53
N ALA A 64 -3.60 -16.87 -13.58
CA ALA A 64 -4.72 -17.74 -13.91
C ALA A 64 -5.01 -18.82 -12.86
N ALA A 65 -4.07 -19.11 -11.95
CA ALA A 65 -4.27 -20.06 -10.86
C ALA A 65 -5.12 -19.51 -9.69
N VAL A 66 -5.40 -18.20 -9.69
CA VAL A 66 -6.18 -17.50 -8.66
C VAL A 66 -7.67 -17.48 -9.06
N PRO A 67 -8.62 -17.65 -8.11
CA PRO A 67 -10.05 -17.53 -8.39
C PRO A 67 -10.40 -16.24 -9.12
N MET A 68 -11.27 -16.34 -10.13
CA MET A 68 -11.61 -15.22 -11.03
C MET A 68 -12.18 -14.03 -10.25
N GLU A 69 -12.99 -14.30 -9.25
CA GLU A 69 -13.65 -13.33 -8.40
C GLU A 69 -12.62 -12.47 -7.65
N ALA A 70 -11.62 -13.10 -7.05
CA ALA A 70 -10.53 -12.37 -6.39
C ALA A 70 -9.69 -11.59 -7.41
N ARG A 71 -9.45 -12.15 -8.60
CA ARG A 71 -8.70 -11.47 -9.67
C ARG A 71 -9.39 -10.19 -10.13
N ILE A 72 -10.72 -10.20 -10.27
CA ILE A 72 -11.50 -9.01 -10.63
C ILE A 72 -11.36 -7.94 -9.54
N VAL A 73 -11.57 -8.31 -8.28
CA VAL A 73 -11.49 -7.36 -7.14
C VAL A 73 -10.09 -6.76 -7.02
N LEU A 74 -9.05 -7.61 -7.01
CA LEU A 74 -7.66 -7.18 -6.89
C LEU A 74 -7.18 -6.41 -8.11
N GLY A 75 -7.64 -6.77 -9.31
CA GLY A 75 -7.33 -6.09 -10.56
C GLY A 75 -7.92 -4.68 -10.60
N ALA A 76 -9.21 -4.54 -10.25
CA ALA A 76 -9.87 -3.24 -10.15
C ALA A 76 -9.19 -2.33 -9.12
N PHE A 77 -8.87 -2.88 -7.94
CA PHE A 77 -8.09 -2.20 -6.92
C PHE A 77 -6.71 -1.75 -7.44
N ALA A 78 -5.96 -2.66 -8.07
CA ALA A 78 -4.63 -2.36 -8.59
C ALA A 78 -4.65 -1.26 -9.66
N VAL A 79 -5.61 -1.28 -10.59
CA VAL A 79 -5.80 -0.22 -11.58
C VAL A 79 -6.04 1.13 -10.89
N SER A 80 -6.93 1.17 -9.89
CA SER A 80 -7.19 2.38 -9.10
C SER A 80 -5.92 2.91 -8.41
N MET A 81 -5.10 2.02 -7.84
CA MET A 81 -3.85 2.39 -7.18
C MET A 81 -2.81 2.92 -8.16
N TRP A 82 -2.66 2.31 -9.33
CA TRP A 82 -1.76 2.80 -10.38
C TRP A 82 -2.18 4.18 -10.89
N LEU A 83 -3.48 4.40 -11.09
CA LEU A 83 -4.02 5.72 -11.46
C LEU A 83 -3.73 6.77 -10.37
N ARG A 84 -3.92 6.42 -9.09
CA ARG A 84 -3.52 7.30 -7.97
C ARG A 84 -2.03 7.57 -7.97
N GLY A 85 -1.18 6.55 -8.13
CA GLY A 85 0.27 6.74 -8.14
C GLY A 85 0.69 7.74 -9.21
N ALA A 86 0.14 7.63 -10.42
CA ALA A 86 0.39 8.60 -11.49
C ALA A 86 -0.11 10.01 -11.13
N ALA A 87 -1.34 10.13 -10.60
CA ALA A 87 -1.91 11.40 -10.20
C ALA A 87 -1.13 12.08 -9.06
N GLU A 88 -0.79 11.34 -8.00
CA GLU A 88 -0.04 11.88 -6.86
C GLU A 88 1.38 12.26 -7.24
N LEU A 89 2.08 11.48 -8.08
CA LEU A 89 3.40 11.88 -8.59
C LEU A 89 3.31 13.21 -9.36
N TYR A 90 2.30 13.39 -10.20
CA TYR A 90 2.05 14.67 -10.86
C TYR A 90 1.77 15.80 -9.85
N MET A 91 0.92 15.53 -8.84
CA MET A 91 0.57 16.51 -7.82
C MET A 91 1.72 16.91 -6.90
N LEU A 92 2.67 16.00 -6.65
CA LEU A 92 3.83 16.25 -5.81
C LEU A 92 4.90 17.03 -6.58
N TYR A 93 5.25 16.58 -7.79
CA TYR A 93 6.41 17.09 -8.51
C TYR A 93 6.09 18.18 -9.54
N VAL A 94 4.88 18.16 -10.14
CA VAL A 94 4.49 19.08 -11.21
C VAL A 94 3.59 20.19 -10.69
N SER A 95 2.36 19.87 -10.27
CA SER A 95 1.39 20.89 -9.84
C SER A 95 1.54 21.35 -8.40
N ARG A 96 2.28 20.60 -7.57
CA ARG A 96 2.70 20.97 -6.20
C ARG A 96 1.53 21.32 -5.27
N ASN A 97 0.39 20.71 -5.53
CA ASN A 97 -0.88 20.96 -4.86
C ASN A 97 -1.38 19.72 -4.10
N TRP A 98 -0.53 18.72 -3.91
CA TRP A 98 -0.88 17.52 -3.17
C TRP A 98 -1.26 17.83 -1.72
N ARG A 99 -2.36 17.22 -1.26
CA ARG A 99 -2.87 17.34 0.10
C ARG A 99 -3.35 15.97 0.61
N PRO A 100 -3.10 15.63 1.88
CA PRO A 100 -3.51 14.34 2.45
C PRO A 100 -4.99 13.97 2.27
N PRO A 101 -5.97 14.91 2.33
CA PRO A 101 -7.37 14.57 2.09
C PRO A 101 -7.66 13.93 0.73
N TYR A 102 -6.84 14.21 -0.30
CA TYR A 102 -6.95 13.54 -1.59
C TYR A 102 -6.68 12.03 -1.45
N GLY A 103 -5.57 11.68 -0.80
CA GLY A 103 -5.19 10.30 -0.51
C GLY A 103 -6.26 9.58 0.32
N VAL A 104 -6.73 10.23 1.41
CA VAL A 104 -7.81 9.69 2.26
C VAL A 104 -9.08 9.41 1.45
N GLY A 105 -9.50 10.37 0.61
CA GLY A 105 -10.69 10.20 -0.23
C GLY A 105 -10.55 9.04 -1.21
N HIS A 106 -9.38 8.88 -1.82
CA HIS A 106 -9.09 7.76 -2.71
C HIS A 106 -9.07 6.42 -1.98
N ASP A 107 -8.46 6.34 -0.78
CA ASP A 107 -8.44 5.10 0.02
C ASP A 107 -9.86 4.67 0.44
N LEU A 108 -10.70 5.63 0.86
CA LEU A 108 -12.12 5.36 1.15
C LEU A 108 -12.86 4.88 -0.10
N GLY A 109 -12.58 5.47 -1.26
CA GLY A 109 -13.08 5.01 -2.56
C GLY A 109 -12.63 3.58 -2.87
N CYS A 110 -11.38 3.23 -2.56
CA CYS A 110 -10.86 1.87 -2.74
C CYS A 110 -11.50 0.87 -1.78
N ILE A 111 -11.76 1.25 -0.53
CA ILE A 111 -12.52 0.42 0.42
C ILE A 111 -13.92 0.14 -0.15
N ALA A 112 -14.60 1.17 -0.64
CA ALA A 112 -15.91 1.01 -1.27
C ALA A 112 -15.83 0.12 -2.53
N LEU A 113 -14.82 0.31 -3.38
CA LEU A 113 -14.60 -0.49 -4.58
C LEU A 113 -14.38 -1.98 -4.25
N VAL A 114 -13.49 -2.27 -3.30
CA VAL A 114 -13.19 -3.65 -2.87
C VAL A 114 -14.42 -4.27 -2.20
N GLY A 115 -15.10 -3.53 -1.33
CA GLY A 115 -16.34 -3.97 -0.68
C GLY A 115 -17.45 -4.27 -1.68
N ALA A 116 -17.67 -3.39 -2.66
CA ALA A 116 -18.64 -3.61 -3.73
C ALA A 116 -18.27 -4.83 -4.58
N GLY A 117 -16.98 -5.02 -4.87
CA GLY A 117 -16.48 -6.20 -5.58
C GLY A 117 -16.74 -7.50 -4.83
N LEU A 118 -16.53 -7.52 -3.50
CA LEU A 118 -16.85 -8.66 -2.64
C LEU A 118 -18.36 -8.96 -2.61
N VAL A 119 -19.20 -7.92 -2.56
CA VAL A 119 -20.67 -8.09 -2.62
C VAL A 119 -21.09 -8.63 -3.98
N TYR A 120 -20.56 -8.07 -5.07
CA TYR A 120 -20.86 -8.50 -6.44
C TYR A 120 -20.48 -9.96 -6.70
N THR A 121 -19.38 -10.42 -6.10
CA THR A 121 -18.91 -11.80 -6.17
C THR A 121 -19.37 -12.65 -4.99
N GLY A 122 -20.36 -12.16 -4.23
CA GLY A 122 -20.79 -12.72 -2.93
C GLY A 122 -21.29 -14.16 -2.99
N GLU A 123 -21.90 -14.59 -4.09
CA GLU A 123 -22.35 -15.98 -4.27
C GLU A 123 -21.19 -16.97 -4.14
N LYS A 124 -20.02 -16.63 -4.70
CA LYS A 124 -18.81 -17.45 -4.57
C LYS A 124 -18.34 -17.52 -3.12
N TRP A 125 -18.36 -16.39 -2.40
CA TRP A 125 -17.82 -16.29 -1.05
C TRP A 125 -18.75 -16.84 0.04
N ALA A 126 -20.05 -16.93 -0.24
CA ALA A 126 -21.05 -17.53 0.65
C ALA A 126 -21.12 -19.06 0.53
N GLY A 127 -20.51 -19.64 -0.51
CA GLY A 127 -20.47 -21.08 -0.74
C GLY A 127 -19.39 -21.82 0.07
N VAL A 128 -19.16 -23.08 -0.29
CA VAL A 128 -18.05 -23.86 0.26
C VAL A 128 -16.74 -23.34 -0.31
N LEU A 129 -15.87 -22.87 0.57
CA LEU A 129 -14.55 -22.33 0.23
C LEU A 129 -13.50 -23.42 0.31
N ASP A 130 -12.67 -23.53 -0.73
CA ASP A 130 -11.47 -24.34 -0.66
C ASP A 130 -10.28 -23.53 -0.10
N GLY A 131 -9.11 -24.17 0.01
CA GLY A 131 -7.92 -23.48 0.51
C GLY A 131 -7.48 -22.29 -0.36
N ARG A 132 -7.73 -22.32 -1.68
CA ARG A 132 -7.35 -21.25 -2.62
C ARG A 132 -8.25 -20.04 -2.43
N ASP A 133 -9.54 -20.29 -2.22
CA ASP A 133 -10.52 -19.26 -1.93
C ASP A 133 -10.17 -18.52 -0.63
N VAL A 134 -9.90 -19.28 0.45
CA VAL A 134 -9.51 -18.71 1.75
C VAL A 134 -8.21 -17.91 1.63
N TRP A 135 -7.23 -18.45 0.91
CA TRP A 135 -5.96 -17.75 0.67
C TRP A 135 -6.16 -16.45 -0.12
N ALA A 136 -7.01 -16.45 -1.16
CA ALA A 136 -7.29 -15.25 -1.95
C ALA A 136 -8.06 -14.20 -1.13
N LEU A 137 -9.08 -14.62 -0.37
CA LEU A 137 -9.82 -13.75 0.55
C LEU A 137 -8.92 -13.15 1.64
N ALA A 138 -7.93 -13.89 2.13
CA ALA A 138 -6.96 -13.36 3.09
C ALA A 138 -6.16 -12.18 2.50
N LEU A 139 -5.82 -12.21 1.19
CA LEU A 139 -5.19 -11.07 0.53
C LEU A 139 -6.15 -9.88 0.43
N VAL A 140 -7.41 -10.12 0.04
CA VAL A 140 -8.42 -9.05 -0.05
C VAL A 140 -8.67 -8.41 1.32
N GLY A 141 -8.75 -9.23 2.38
CA GLY A 141 -8.83 -8.75 3.75
C GLY A 141 -7.59 -7.93 4.15
N LEU A 142 -6.39 -8.39 3.78
CA LEU A 142 -5.16 -7.63 4.02
C LEU A 142 -5.17 -6.28 3.31
N VAL A 143 -5.66 -6.21 2.06
CA VAL A 143 -5.86 -4.95 1.32
C VAL A 143 -6.77 -4.01 2.10
N LEU A 144 -7.95 -4.47 2.53
CA LEU A 144 -8.91 -3.67 3.31
C LEU A 144 -8.31 -3.14 4.62
N VAL A 145 -7.61 -4.00 5.36
CA VAL A 145 -6.92 -3.59 6.60
C VAL A 145 -5.88 -2.51 6.30
N THR A 146 -5.08 -2.70 5.25
CA THR A 146 -4.01 -1.75 4.91
C THR A 146 -4.54 -0.40 4.42
N LEU A 147 -5.69 -0.38 3.72
CA LEU A 147 -6.39 0.86 3.37
C LEU A 147 -6.88 1.61 4.61
N GLY A 148 -7.47 0.89 5.58
CA GLY A 148 -7.88 1.50 6.85
C GLY A 148 -6.70 2.09 7.62
N VAL A 149 -5.56 1.39 7.61
CA VAL A 149 -4.30 1.87 8.21
C VAL A 149 -3.77 3.12 7.49
N GLU A 150 -3.81 3.16 6.15
CA GLU A 150 -3.40 4.34 5.39
C GLU A 150 -4.28 5.54 5.68
N VAL A 151 -5.60 5.37 5.69
CA VAL A 151 -6.56 6.43 6.05
C VAL A 151 -6.19 7.02 7.42
N ALA A 152 -5.93 6.18 8.42
CA ALA A 152 -5.52 6.63 9.74
C ALA A 152 -4.19 7.39 9.71
N TYR A 153 -3.17 6.89 8.98
CA TYR A 153 -1.89 7.57 8.85
C TYR A 153 -2.00 8.91 8.13
N ALA A 154 -2.73 8.98 7.03
CA ALA A 154 -2.90 10.17 6.23
C ALA A 154 -3.71 11.23 7.01
N ALA A 155 -4.73 10.83 7.77
CA ALA A 155 -5.49 11.72 8.64
C ALA A 155 -4.63 12.31 9.78
N LEU A 156 -3.86 11.47 10.48
CA LEU A 156 -2.95 11.93 11.53
C LEU A 156 -1.84 12.82 10.96
N PHE A 157 -1.32 12.47 9.78
CA PHE A 157 -0.31 13.28 9.11
C PHE A 157 -0.89 14.64 8.70
N HIS A 158 -2.12 14.69 8.18
CA HIS A 158 -2.81 15.93 7.83
C HIS A 158 -2.91 16.89 9.00
N GLN A 159 -3.29 16.37 10.17
CA GLN A 159 -3.35 17.16 11.40
C GLN A 159 -1.96 17.67 11.82
N ALA A 160 -0.92 16.84 11.70
CA ALA A 160 0.44 17.21 12.11
C ALA A 160 1.13 18.23 11.19
N VAL A 161 0.76 18.31 9.91
CA VAL A 161 1.37 19.23 8.94
C VAL A 161 0.65 20.57 8.82
N GLU A 162 -0.57 20.70 9.36
CA GLU A 162 -1.31 21.98 9.43
C GLU A 162 -1.42 22.69 8.06
N GLY A 163 -1.64 21.92 6.99
CA GLY A 163 -1.75 22.45 5.62
C GLY A 163 -0.43 22.72 4.90
N ARG A 164 0.72 22.46 5.52
CA ARG A 164 2.07 22.67 4.92
C ARG A 164 2.49 21.55 3.95
N THR A 165 1.59 21.09 3.07
CA THR A 165 1.88 20.02 2.09
C THR A 165 2.00 20.52 0.65
N THR A 166 1.65 21.78 0.39
CA THR A 166 1.63 22.39 -0.95
C THR A 166 2.75 23.42 -1.12
N GLY A 167 3.12 23.72 -2.36
CA GLY A 167 4.14 24.71 -2.70
C GLY A 167 5.56 24.15 -2.72
N GLU A 168 6.56 25.03 -2.78
CA GLU A 168 7.99 24.68 -2.84
C GLU A 168 8.48 23.92 -1.61
N ASP A 169 8.00 24.34 -0.44
CA ASP A 169 8.41 23.78 0.86
C ASP A 169 7.43 22.73 1.41
N GLY A 170 6.65 22.09 0.52
CA GLY A 170 5.68 21.07 0.90
C GLY A 170 6.32 19.92 1.69
N VAL A 171 5.76 19.61 2.86
CA VAL A 171 6.16 18.50 3.71
C VAL A 171 5.29 17.28 3.41
N TRP A 172 5.92 16.18 3.05
CA TRP A 172 5.25 14.94 2.62
C TRP A 172 5.67 13.73 3.46
N PHE A 173 6.81 13.84 4.15
CA PHE A 173 7.35 12.78 4.97
C PHE A 173 7.38 13.17 6.45
N ALA A 174 7.06 12.20 7.31
CA ALA A 174 7.15 12.37 8.75
C ALA A 174 8.59 12.09 9.22
N ASP A 175 9.30 13.16 9.54
CA ASP A 175 10.66 13.13 10.08
C ASP A 175 10.70 12.45 11.46
N ALA A 176 11.76 11.68 11.73
CA ALA A 176 11.97 11.06 13.03
C ALA A 176 12.38 12.07 14.11
N GLU A 177 13.03 13.17 13.72
CA GLU A 177 13.60 14.15 14.64
C GLU A 177 12.57 15.17 15.15
N GLN A 178 11.43 15.30 14.48
CA GLN A 178 10.40 16.28 14.83
C GLN A 178 9.39 15.72 15.84
N ALA A 179 9.22 16.43 16.95
CA ALA A 179 8.36 16.01 18.07
C ALA A 179 6.91 15.69 17.65
N ARG A 180 6.35 16.47 16.71
CA ARG A 180 4.99 16.29 16.16
C ARG A 180 4.76 14.95 15.46
N PHE A 181 5.81 14.29 14.98
CA PHE A 181 5.70 13.03 14.25
C PHE A 181 6.02 11.80 15.11
N ARG A 182 6.45 11.98 16.37
CA ARG A 182 6.86 10.85 17.22
C ARG A 182 5.75 9.83 17.44
N SER A 183 4.54 10.30 17.77
CA SER A 183 3.38 9.42 18.00
C SER A 183 2.99 8.68 16.73
N ILE A 184 2.98 9.38 15.58
CA ILE A 184 2.67 8.78 14.27
C ILE A 184 3.70 7.71 13.91
N ASN A 185 5.00 8.00 14.08
CA ASN A 185 6.06 7.05 13.76
C ASN A 185 6.01 5.79 14.66
N ARG A 186 5.68 5.95 15.94
CA ARG A 186 5.49 4.80 16.87
C ARG A 186 4.30 3.95 16.48
N LEU A 187 3.16 4.58 16.19
CA LEU A 187 1.97 3.88 15.72
C LEU A 187 2.26 3.14 14.41
N THR A 188 2.95 3.82 13.47
CA THR A 188 3.34 3.20 12.20
C THR A 188 4.20 1.98 12.41
N LEU A 189 5.19 2.03 13.30
CA LEU A 189 6.02 0.87 13.60
C LEU A 189 5.18 -0.28 14.20
N ALA A 190 4.33 0.03 15.18
CA ALA A 190 3.51 -0.97 15.87
C ALA A 190 2.56 -1.73 14.94
N LEU A 191 1.99 -1.04 13.94
CA LEU A 191 1.11 -1.64 12.93
C LEU A 191 1.88 -2.29 11.78
N ASN A 192 3.05 -1.79 11.39
CA ASN A 192 3.85 -2.40 10.33
C ASN A 192 4.27 -3.83 10.70
N VAL A 193 4.68 -4.08 11.95
CA VAL A 193 5.14 -5.41 12.39
C VAL A 193 4.12 -6.53 12.09
N PRO A 194 2.86 -6.46 12.57
CA PRO A 194 1.87 -7.48 12.26
C PRO A 194 1.49 -7.51 10.78
N LEU A 195 1.50 -6.38 10.06
CA LEU A 195 1.20 -6.36 8.62
C LEU A 195 2.26 -7.08 7.79
N TYR A 196 3.55 -6.84 8.07
CA TYR A 196 4.65 -7.58 7.44
C TYR A 196 4.57 -9.07 7.76
N GLY A 197 4.26 -9.42 9.02
CA GLY A 197 4.04 -10.82 9.42
C GLY A 197 2.91 -11.48 8.65
N ALA A 198 1.76 -10.80 8.53
CA ALA A 198 0.60 -11.29 7.78
C ALA A 198 0.91 -11.47 6.29
N LEU A 199 1.58 -10.48 5.66
CA LEU A 199 1.98 -10.58 4.25
C LEU A 199 2.98 -11.71 4.02
N ALA A 200 3.98 -11.86 4.89
CA ALA A 200 4.96 -12.93 4.78
C ALA A 200 4.30 -14.32 4.93
N ALA A 201 3.42 -14.49 5.92
CA ALA A 201 2.66 -15.72 6.10
C ALA A 201 1.81 -16.03 4.86
N TRP A 202 1.11 -15.03 4.33
CA TRP A 202 0.29 -15.17 3.12
C TRP A 202 1.12 -15.58 1.90
N LEU A 203 2.29 -14.96 1.69
CA LEU A 203 3.21 -15.30 0.61
C LEU A 203 3.72 -16.75 0.76
N VAL A 204 4.17 -17.15 1.95
CA VAL A 204 4.68 -18.50 2.21
C VAL A 204 3.63 -19.56 1.92
N LEU A 205 2.37 -19.32 2.31
CA LEU A 205 1.26 -20.22 2.00
C LEU A 205 0.97 -20.28 0.50
N GLY A 206 1.09 -19.14 -0.21
CA GLY A 206 0.90 -19.06 -1.65
C GLY A 206 2.01 -19.72 -2.48
N MET A 207 3.21 -19.82 -1.91
CA MET A 207 4.41 -20.44 -2.50
C MET A 207 4.48 -21.95 -2.33
N ARG A 208 3.55 -22.57 -1.59
CA ARG A 208 3.34 -24.03 -1.60
C ARG A 208 2.49 -24.35 -2.83
#